data_AF-A0A9E0DR18-F1
#
_entry.id   AF-A0A9E0DR18-F1
#
_cell.length_a   1.000
_cell.length_b   1.000
_cell.length_c   1.000
_cell.angle_alpha   90.00
_cell.angle_beta   90.00
_cell.angle_gamma   90.00
#
_symmetry.space_group_name_H-M   'P 1'
#
loop_
_entity.id
_entity.type
_entity.pdbx_description
1 polymer ?
#
loop_
_entity_poly.entity_id
_entity_poly.type
_entity_poly.pdbx_seq_one_letter_code
_entity_poly.pdbx_strand_id
1 'polypeptide(L)'
;MKENYVLVKWSDNWADEMDLNGFRIYTESEWKDFRTKLSAYTDGFTICVGTNEDIDYSNGKDLLKKMKVHKLSESDYATISRIFGDVYGEQSVFDDSPIDEDTDWEDEDDEDDK
;
A
#
# COMPACT_ATOMS: atom_id res chain seq x y z
N MET A 1 5.98 15.56 22.88
CA MET A 1 7.16 15.16 22.08
C MET A 1 6.94 15.72 20.68
N LYS A 2 7.96 16.22 19.97
CA LYS A 2 7.78 16.60 18.57
C LYS A 2 7.47 15.34 17.78
N GLU A 3 6.41 15.39 16.99
CA GLU A 3 5.97 14.29 16.15
C GLU A 3 6.78 14.35 14.85
N ASN A 4 7.47 13.27 14.52
CA ASN A 4 8.29 13.20 13.32
C ASN A 4 7.45 12.55 12.22
N TYR A 5 7.44 13.17 11.04
CA TYR A 5 6.70 12.70 9.87
C TYR A 5 7.64 12.12 8.83
N VAL A 6 7.17 11.10 8.12
CA VAL A 6 7.86 10.51 6.97
C VAL A 6 6.91 10.46 5.77
N LEU A 7 7.43 10.85 4.61
CA LEU A 7 6.81 10.61 3.32
C LEU A 7 7.29 9.26 2.80
N VAL A 8 6.36 8.32 2.64
CA VAL A 8 6.62 7.02 2.03
C VAL A 8 6.07 7.06 0.62
N LYS A 9 6.94 6.96 -0.38
CA LYS A 9 6.57 6.92 -1.79
C LYS A 9 6.68 5.49 -2.30
N TRP A 10 5.74 5.04 -3.12
CA TRP A 10 5.89 3.82 -3.90
C TRP A 10 5.87 4.15 -5.38
N SER A 11 6.57 3.32 -6.13
CA SER A 11 6.59 3.32 -7.58
C SER A 11 6.64 1.87 -8.01
N ASP A 12 5.62 1.45 -8.74
CA ASP A 12 5.57 0.15 -9.36
C ASP A 12 5.29 0.29 -10.84
N ASN A 13 5.77 -0.66 -11.62
CA ASN A 13 5.49 -0.72 -13.04
C ASN A 13 4.49 -1.84 -13.27
N TRP A 14 3.31 -1.47 -13.74
CA TRP A 14 2.34 -2.42 -14.25
C TRP A 14 2.70 -2.77 -15.69
N ALA A 15 3.59 -3.78 -15.81
CA ALA A 15 4.10 -4.33 -17.05
C ALA A 15 4.55 -3.25 -18.07
N ASP A 16 3.93 -3.20 -19.26
CA ASP A 16 4.13 -2.18 -20.28
C ASP A 16 2.95 -1.21 -20.41
N GLU A 17 1.96 -1.32 -19.52
CA GLU A 17 0.72 -0.53 -19.58
C GLU A 17 0.84 0.81 -18.85
N MET A 18 1.22 0.82 -17.55
CA MET A 18 1.34 2.08 -16.79
C MET A 18 2.25 2.04 -15.56
N ASP A 19 2.81 3.19 -15.22
CA ASP A 19 3.54 3.38 -13.95
C ASP A 19 2.57 3.76 -12.82
N LEU A 20 2.50 2.91 -11.79
CA LEU A 20 1.75 3.18 -10.57
C LEU A 20 2.62 3.95 -9.59
N ASN A 21 2.22 5.17 -9.26
CA ASN A 21 2.94 6.02 -8.34
C ASN A 21 2.01 6.59 -7.29
N GLY A 22 2.46 6.57 -6.04
CA GLY A 22 1.72 7.14 -4.94
C GLY A 22 2.59 7.47 -3.75
N PHE A 23 1.98 8.09 -2.75
CA PHE A 23 2.61 8.33 -1.48
C PHE A 23 1.59 8.34 -0.34
N ARG A 24 2.08 8.06 0.86
CA ARG A 24 1.39 8.32 2.11
C ARG A 24 2.37 8.96 3.09
N ILE A 25 1.88 9.94 3.84
CA ILE A 25 2.57 10.51 4.99
C ILE A 25 2.18 9.71 6.22
N TYR A 26 3.18 9.30 6.99
CA TYR A 26 2.99 8.63 8.27
C TYR A 26 3.70 9.42 9.36
N THR A 27 3.25 9.28 10.60
CA THR A 27 4.12 9.47 11.75
C THR A 27 5.22 8.39 11.76
N GLU A 28 6.37 8.67 12.38
CA GLU A 28 7.45 7.67 12.52
C GLU A 28 6.96 6.39 13.23
N SER A 29 6.02 6.50 14.17
CA SER A 29 5.40 5.35 14.85
C SER A 29 4.53 4.53 13.90
N GLU A 30 3.60 5.15 13.18
CA GLU A 30 2.72 4.44 12.24
C GLU A 30 3.53 3.76 11.13
N TRP A 31 4.56 4.45 10.60
CA TRP A 31 5.44 3.84 9.60
C TRP A 31 6.18 2.61 10.15
N LYS A 32 6.64 2.67 11.41
CA LYS A 32 7.31 1.54 12.05
C LYS A 32 6.35 0.36 12.19
N ASP A 33 5.12 0.60 12.60
CA ASP A 33 4.12 -0.44 12.79
C ASP A 33 3.71 -1.06 11.45
N PHE A 34 3.41 -0.23 10.45
CA PHE A 34 3.13 -0.68 9.09
C PHE A 34 4.27 -1.50 8.49
N ARG A 35 5.52 -1.00 8.59
CA ARG A 35 6.70 -1.75 8.12
C ARG A 35 6.84 -3.09 8.84
N THR A 36 6.49 -3.15 10.12
CA THR A 36 6.55 -4.39 10.91
C THR A 36 5.50 -5.39 10.44
N LYS A 37 4.24 -4.95 10.26
CA LYS A 37 3.15 -5.77 9.69
C LYS A 37 3.55 -6.32 8.32
N LEU A 38 3.99 -5.44 7.42
CA LEU A 38 4.36 -5.83 6.06
C LEU A 38 5.60 -6.74 6.02
N SER A 39 6.57 -6.55 6.94
CA SER A 39 7.74 -7.45 7.03
C SER A 39 7.40 -8.84 7.58
N ALA A 40 6.29 -8.97 8.30
CA ALA A 40 5.81 -10.23 8.86
C ALA A 40 5.04 -11.07 7.83
N TYR A 41 4.55 -10.44 6.75
CA TYR A 41 3.86 -11.13 5.67
C TYR A 41 4.85 -11.97 4.86
N THR A 42 4.86 -13.28 5.10
CA THR A 42 5.78 -14.22 4.46
C THR A 42 5.22 -14.86 3.20
N ASP A 43 3.91 -14.87 3.06
CA ASP A 43 3.22 -15.48 1.94
C ASP A 43 3.12 -14.52 0.76
N GLY A 44 2.93 -15.08 -0.43
CA GLY A 44 2.71 -14.29 -1.63
C GLY A 44 1.33 -13.64 -1.59
N PHE A 45 1.25 -12.43 -2.13
CA PHE A 45 -0.03 -11.72 -2.30
C PHE A 45 0.00 -10.93 -3.59
N THR A 46 -1.19 -10.55 -4.02
CA THR A 46 -1.42 -9.89 -5.29
C THR A 46 -2.17 -8.59 -5.07
N ILE A 47 -1.75 -7.53 -5.77
CA ILE A 47 -2.49 -6.28 -5.83
C ILE A 47 -3.20 -6.23 -7.18
N CYS A 48 -4.53 -6.27 -7.16
CA CYS A 48 -5.35 -6.13 -8.36
C CYS A 48 -5.35 -4.69 -8.87
N VAL A 49 -5.09 -4.53 -10.16
CA VAL A 49 -5.07 -3.24 -10.85
C VAL A 49 -6.11 -3.26 -11.97
N GLY A 50 -7.29 -2.71 -11.70
CA GLY A 50 -8.42 -2.75 -12.64
C GLY A 50 -9.18 -4.07 -12.56
N THR A 51 -9.66 -4.59 -13.71
CA THR A 51 -10.54 -5.76 -13.76
C THR A 51 -9.85 -7.07 -14.13
N ASN A 52 -8.66 -7.03 -14.73
CA ASN A 52 -8.09 -8.19 -15.43
C ASN A 52 -6.60 -8.47 -15.12
N GLU A 53 -5.91 -7.64 -14.33
CA GLU A 53 -4.47 -7.81 -14.11
C GLU A 53 -4.04 -7.50 -12.68
N ASP A 54 -2.90 -8.11 -12.34
CA ASP A 54 -2.49 -8.42 -10.99
C ASP A 54 -0.97 -8.19 -10.85
N ILE A 55 -0.55 -7.52 -9.76
CA ILE A 55 0.87 -7.40 -9.41
C ILE A 55 1.19 -8.38 -8.30
N ASP A 56 2.00 -9.38 -8.62
CA ASP A 56 2.40 -10.41 -7.67
C ASP A 56 3.62 -10.00 -6.85
N TYR A 57 3.52 -10.23 -5.54
CA TYR A 57 4.61 -10.09 -4.58
C TYR A 57 4.83 -11.43 -3.91
N SER A 58 6.08 -11.86 -3.76
CA SER A 58 6.38 -13.14 -3.10
C SER A 58 6.32 -13.06 -1.58
N ASN A 59 6.28 -11.86 -1.01
CA ASN A 59 6.17 -11.54 0.42
C ASN A 59 6.13 -10.01 0.60
N GLY A 60 5.80 -9.53 1.79
CA GLY A 60 5.73 -8.09 2.04
C GLY A 60 7.08 -7.36 1.98
N LYS A 61 8.22 -8.05 2.06
CA LYS A 61 9.53 -7.41 1.87
C LYS A 61 9.74 -7.00 0.42
N ASP A 62 9.12 -7.67 -0.54
CA ASP A 62 9.22 -7.28 -1.94
C ASP A 62 8.50 -5.98 -2.22
N LEU A 63 7.31 -5.78 -1.62
CA LEU A 63 6.62 -4.49 -1.66
C LEU A 63 7.43 -3.40 -0.93
N LEU A 64 8.02 -3.69 0.23
CA LEU A 64 8.88 -2.73 0.96
C LEU A 64 10.08 -2.25 0.14
N LYS A 65 10.67 -3.09 -0.72
CA LYS A 65 11.81 -2.68 -1.58
C LYS A 65 11.41 -1.62 -2.61
N LYS A 66 10.13 -1.56 -2.99
CA LYS A 66 9.60 -0.56 -3.94
C LYS A 66 9.28 0.77 -3.26
N MET A 67 9.34 0.83 -1.93
CA MET A 67 9.07 2.05 -1.17
C MET A 67 10.34 2.89 -0.95
N LYS A 68 10.19 4.21 -1.03
CA LYS A 68 11.22 5.20 -0.68
C LYS A 68 10.72 6.08 0.46
N VAL A 69 11.50 6.14 1.54
CA VAL A 69 11.14 6.87 2.76
C VAL A 69 11.96 8.16 2.84
N HIS A 70 11.27 9.29 3.04
CA HIS A 70 11.86 10.60 3.22
C HIS A 70 11.37 11.22 4.53
N LYS A 71 12.29 11.66 5.40
CA LYS A 71 11.89 12.41 6.59
C LYS A 71 11.39 13.80 6.18
N LEU A 72 10.30 14.23 6.79
CA LEU A 72 9.73 15.55 6.55
C LEU A 72 10.02 16.49 7.71
N SER A 73 10.28 17.76 7.39
CA SER A 73 10.15 18.83 8.36
C SER A 73 8.68 19.16 8.61
N GLU A 74 8.36 19.83 9.72
CA GLU A 74 6.99 20.29 10.00
C GLU A 74 6.45 21.19 8.88
N SER A 75 7.30 22.03 8.27
CA SER A 75 6.91 22.89 7.14
C SER A 75 6.66 22.12 5.85
N ASP A 76 7.43 21.05 5.59
CA ASP A 76 7.22 20.21 4.39
C ASP A 76 5.93 19.40 4.54
N TYR A 77 5.71 18.82 5.72
CA TYR A 77 4.45 18.15 6.05
C TYR A 77 3.25 19.06 5.81
N ALA A 78 3.24 20.25 6.45
CA ALA A 78 2.15 21.20 6.31
C ALA A 78 1.91 21.62 4.85
N THR A 79 2.98 21.69 4.05
CA THR A 79 2.87 22.05 2.63
C THR A 79 2.26 20.93 1.80
N ILE A 80 2.76 19.69 1.95
CA ILE A 80 2.28 18.54 1.17
C ILE A 80 0.84 18.23 1.57
N SER A 81 0.57 18.13 2.87
CA SER A 81 -0.76 17.85 3.43
C SER A 81 -1.80 18.86 2.93
N ARG A 82 -1.45 20.14 2.88
CA ARG A 82 -2.36 21.19 2.38
C ARG A 82 -2.64 21.09 0.87
N ILE A 83 -1.68 20.67 0.06
CA ILE A 83 -1.81 20.67 -1.41
C ILE A 83 -2.41 19.37 -1.92
N PHE A 84 -1.98 18.25 -1.36
CA PHE A 84 -2.27 16.90 -1.88
C PHE A 84 -2.98 16.01 -0.87
N GLY A 85 -3.13 16.44 0.38
CA GLY A 85 -3.52 15.56 1.48
C GLY A 85 -2.35 14.69 1.97
N ASP A 86 -2.66 13.77 2.87
CA ASP A 86 -1.68 12.86 3.46
C ASP A 86 -1.52 11.55 2.66
N VAL A 87 -2.39 11.32 1.66
CA VAL A 87 -2.46 10.10 0.87
C VAL A 87 -2.75 10.43 -0.59
N TYR A 88 -2.03 9.79 -1.51
CA TYR A 88 -2.26 9.87 -2.95
C TYR A 88 -1.90 8.57 -3.65
N GLY A 89 -2.75 8.11 -4.59
CA GLY A 89 -2.49 6.92 -5.40
C GLY A 89 -2.46 5.61 -4.60
N GLU A 90 -3.17 5.58 -3.47
CA GLU A 90 -3.23 4.45 -2.54
C GLU A 90 -3.89 3.23 -3.17
N GLN A 91 -3.24 2.07 -3.00
CA GLN A 91 -3.76 0.76 -3.38
C GLN A 91 -4.27 0.04 -2.12
N SER A 92 -5.17 -0.92 -2.26
CA SER A 92 -5.86 -1.60 -1.14
C SER A 92 -4.94 -2.21 -0.07
N VAL A 93 -3.74 -2.68 -0.43
CA VAL A 93 -2.74 -3.18 0.55
C VAL A 93 -2.14 -2.12 1.49
N PHE A 94 -2.42 -0.85 1.26
CA PHE A 94 -2.06 0.27 2.13
C PHE A 94 -3.22 0.73 3.01
N ASP A 95 -4.42 0.18 2.78
CA ASP A 95 -5.50 0.22 3.77
C ASP A 95 -5.03 -0.58 4.98
N ASP A 96 -5.11 0.02 6.17
CA ASP A 96 -4.69 -0.63 7.42
C ASP A 96 -5.74 -1.67 7.89
N SER A 97 -6.71 -1.97 7.01
CA SER A 97 -7.58 -3.14 7.09
C SER A 97 -6.75 -4.41 7.26
N PRO A 98 -7.16 -5.34 8.13
CA PRO A 98 -6.55 -6.65 8.16
C PRO A 98 -6.58 -7.23 6.75
N ILE A 99 -5.40 -7.59 6.22
CA ILE A 99 -5.31 -8.47 5.06
C ILE A 99 -5.80 -9.81 5.59
N ASP A 100 -7.11 -10.06 5.48
CA ASP A 100 -7.70 -11.31 5.93
C ASP A 100 -7.08 -12.43 5.08
N GLU A 101 -6.27 -13.27 5.75
CA GLU A 101 -5.72 -14.52 5.19
C GLU A 101 -6.84 -15.50 4.78
N ASP A 102 -8.09 -15.20 5.16
CA ASP A 102 -9.31 -15.98 4.92
C ASP A 102 -10.32 -15.28 3.97
N THR A 103 -9.87 -14.40 3.06
CA THR A 103 -10.76 -14.00 1.95
C THR A 103 -10.80 -15.15 0.93
N ASP A 104 -11.47 -16.23 1.32
CA ASP A 104 -11.93 -17.29 0.44
C ASP A 104 -12.97 -16.64 -0.47
N TRP A 105 -12.56 -16.28 -1.69
CA TRP A 105 -13.48 -15.98 -2.77
C TRP A 105 -14.08 -17.30 -3.24
N GLU A 106 -14.80 -18.00 -2.35
CA GLU A 106 -15.62 -19.14 -2.75
C GLU A 106 -16.55 -18.61 -3.84
N ASP A 107 -16.31 -19.12 -5.05
CA ASP A 107 -17.12 -18.91 -6.24
C ASP A 107 -18.60 -18.96 -5.84
N GLU A 108 -19.29 -17.82 -5.90
CA GLU A 108 -20.76 -17.82 -6.00
C GLU A 108 -21.09 -18.41 -7.39
N ASP A 109 -20.96 -19.73 -7.51
CA ASP A 109 -21.48 -20.49 -8.62
C ASP A 109 -22.99 -20.24 -8.68
N ASP A 110 -23.41 -19.59 -9.76
CA ASP A 110 -24.80 -19.35 -10.16
C ASP A 110 -25.63 -20.65 -10.07
N GLU A 111 -26.40 -20.82 -8.99
CA GLU A 111 -27.56 -21.73 -9.01
C GLU A 111 -28.70 -21.05 -9.78
N ASP A 112 -28.59 -21.10 -11.12
CA ASP A 112 -29.72 -20.86 -12.02
C ASP A 112 -30.74 -22.03 -11.85
N ASP A 113 -31.74 -21.75 -11.01
CA ASP A 113 -32.93 -22.57 -10.76
C ASP A 113 -33.56 -23.14 -12.06
N LYS A 114 -33.82 -24.46 -12.07
CA LYS A 114 -34.60 -25.15 -13.11
C LYS A 114 -36.03 -25.45 -12.67
#